data_AF-A0AAD7R1F6-F1
#
_entry.id   AF-A0AAD7R1F6-F1
#
_cell.length_a   1.000
_cell.length_b   1.000
_cell.length_c   1.000
_cell.angle_alpha   90.00
_cell.angle_beta   90.00
_cell.angle_gamma   90.00
#
_symmetry.space_group_name_H-M   'P 1'
#
loop_
_entity.id
_entity.type
_entity.pdbx_description
1 polymer ?
#
loop_
_entity_poly.entity_id
_entity_poly.type
_entity_poly.pdbx_seq_one_letter_code
_entity_poly.pdbx_strand_id
1 'polypeptide(L)'
;MIDSGSMACTLSEAAEASLLQHNPDLRGCPADDVVIIGCGGHRVIPKAMYNVDVVVYDCKMVVPMLVVPGQTDDMILGSNAIKKILELMRKTDSYWRLVSEPSGGSDEDCHRFFSLLSNTEVER
;
A
#
# COMPACT_ATOMS: atom_id res chain seq x y z
N MET A 1 -4.85 -3.56 2.72
CA MET A 1 -3.76 -4.51 3.04
C MET A 1 -2.40 -3.87 2.79
N ILE A 2 -1.42 -4.09 3.67
CA ILE A 2 0.00 -3.78 3.43
C ILE A 2 0.67 -5.10 3.07
N ASP A 3 1.23 -5.20 1.87
CA ASP A 3 1.75 -6.45 1.33
C ASP A 3 3.14 -6.26 0.72
N SER A 4 4.17 -6.70 1.44
CA SER A 4 5.56 -6.64 0.97
C SER A 4 5.85 -7.62 -0.17
N GLY A 5 5.02 -8.65 -0.36
CA GLY A 5 5.08 -9.61 -1.47
C GLY A 5 4.52 -9.06 -2.78
N SER A 6 3.67 -8.03 -2.72
CA SER A 6 3.22 -7.32 -3.91
C SER A 6 4.25 -6.29 -4.37
N MET A 7 4.58 -6.29 -5.67
CA MET A 7 5.46 -5.26 -6.25
C MET A 7 4.74 -3.95 -6.60
N ALA A 8 3.42 -4.01 -6.75
CA ALA A 8 2.61 -2.87 -7.16
C ALA A 8 1.57 -2.54 -6.08
N CYS A 9 1.15 -1.29 -6.05
CA CYS A 9 -0.03 -0.91 -5.30
C CYS A 9 -1.26 -1.03 -6.20
N THR A 10 -2.35 -1.53 -5.64
CA THR A 10 -3.54 -1.90 -6.41
C THR A 10 -4.83 -1.51 -5.70
N LEU A 11 -5.89 -1.33 -6.48
CA LEU A 11 -7.25 -1.05 -6.02
C LEU A 11 -8.21 -2.10 -6.58
N SER A 12 -9.24 -2.44 -5.79
CA SER A 12 -10.40 -3.15 -6.31
C SER A 12 -11.25 -2.25 -7.20
N GLU A 13 -12.10 -2.83 -8.04
CA GLU A 13 -13.05 -2.07 -8.87
C GLU A 13 -14.08 -1.32 -8.00
N ALA A 14 -14.45 -1.87 -6.84
CA ALA A 14 -15.34 -1.20 -5.89
C ALA A 14 -14.67 0.03 -5.27
N ALA A 15 -13.39 -0.09 -4.90
CA ALA A 15 -12.60 1.01 -4.39
C ALA A 15 -12.35 2.08 -5.45
N GLU A 16 -12.09 1.70 -6.71
CA GLU A 16 -12.02 2.62 -7.85
C GLU A 16 -13.32 3.43 -7.97
N ALA A 17 -14.47 2.76 -7.98
CA ALA A 17 -15.77 3.42 -8.14
C ALA A 17 -16.02 4.43 -7.01
N SER A 18 -15.73 4.05 -5.77
CA SER A 18 -15.83 4.95 -4.60
C SER A 18 -14.87 6.13 -4.71
N LEU A 19 -13.62 5.89 -5.13
CA LEU A 19 -12.60 6.93 -5.30
C LEU A 19 -13.04 7.98 -6.33
N LEU A 20 -13.54 7.54 -7.49
CA LEU A 20 -14.00 8.43 -8.57
C LEU A 20 -15.26 9.20 -8.19
N GLN A 21 -16.16 8.60 -7.40
CA GLN A 21 -17.34 9.29 -6.89
C GLN A 21 -16.97 10.50 -6.01
N HIS A 22 -15.92 10.38 -5.21
CA HIS A 22 -15.45 11.46 -4.33
C HIS A 22 -14.43 12.39 -5.01
N ASN A 23 -13.83 11.96 -6.11
CA ASN A 23 -12.80 12.69 -6.85
C ASN A 23 -13.12 12.67 -8.36
N PRO A 24 -14.17 13.36 -8.81
CA PRO A 24 -14.65 13.29 -10.20
C PRO A 24 -13.62 13.80 -11.23
N ASP A 25 -12.68 14.63 -10.80
CA ASP A 25 -11.62 15.17 -11.66
C ASP A 25 -10.40 14.25 -11.78
N LEU A 26 -10.35 13.15 -11.01
CA LEU A 26 -9.25 12.20 -11.04
C LEU A 26 -9.20 11.51 -12.42
N ARG A 27 -8.10 11.70 -13.14
CA ARG A 27 -7.90 11.13 -14.47
C ARG A 27 -7.06 9.87 -14.38
N GLY A 28 -7.66 8.76 -14.82
CA GLY A 28 -6.96 7.51 -15.03
C GLY A 28 -6.24 7.48 -16.37
N CYS A 29 -5.29 6.57 -16.50
CA CYS A 29 -4.67 6.20 -17.76
C CYS A 29 -4.85 4.70 -18.01
N PRO A 30 -4.85 4.28 -19.30
CA PRO A 30 -4.86 2.86 -19.63
C PRO A 30 -3.66 2.14 -18.99
N ALA A 31 -3.86 0.88 -18.62
CA ALA A 31 -2.83 0.01 -18.08
C ALA A 31 -2.78 -1.33 -18.85
N ASP A 32 -3.12 -1.29 -20.13
CA ASP A 32 -3.17 -2.42 -21.05
C ASP A 32 -1.78 -2.96 -21.44
N ASP A 33 -0.74 -2.18 -21.19
CA ASP A 33 0.68 -2.57 -21.30
C ASP A 33 1.24 -3.22 -20.02
N VAL A 34 0.42 -3.31 -18.96
CA VAL A 34 0.81 -3.90 -17.67
C VAL A 34 0.19 -5.29 -17.50
N VAL A 35 1.01 -6.24 -17.06
CA VAL A 35 0.54 -7.56 -16.62
C VAL A 35 1.01 -7.82 -15.20
N ILE A 36 0.07 -8.05 -14.29
CA ILE A 36 0.36 -8.50 -12.93
C ILE A 36 0.35 -10.03 -12.93
N ILE A 37 1.39 -10.62 -12.33
CA ILE A 37 1.53 -12.06 -12.17
C ILE A 37 1.48 -12.38 -10.68
N GLY A 38 0.39 -13.03 -10.26
CA GLY A 38 0.21 -13.49 -8.89
C GLY A 38 0.97 -14.78 -8.59
N CYS A 39 0.94 -15.18 -7.32
CA CYS A 39 1.42 -16.50 -6.91
C CYS A 39 0.67 -17.60 -7.69
N GLY A 40 1.41 -18.62 -8.14
CA GLY A 40 0.86 -19.67 -9.02
C GLY A 40 0.75 -19.29 -10.51
N GLY A 41 1.25 -18.12 -10.92
CA GLY A 41 1.34 -17.73 -12.32
C GLY A 41 0.04 -17.16 -12.90
N HIS A 42 -0.96 -16.88 -12.04
CA HIS A 42 -2.19 -16.21 -12.46
C HIS A 42 -1.87 -14.84 -13.05
N ARG A 43 -2.36 -14.57 -14.25
CA ARG A 43 -2.12 -13.31 -14.96
C ARG A 43 -3.36 -12.44 -14.89
N VAL A 44 -3.19 -11.17 -14.57
CA VAL A 44 -4.25 -10.17 -14.61
C VAL A 44 -3.74 -8.96 -15.37
N ILE A 45 -4.58 -8.43 -16.26
CA ILE A 45 -4.36 -7.15 -16.93
C ILE A 45 -5.18 -6.12 -16.15
N PRO A 46 -4.55 -5.11 -15.53
CA PRO A 46 -5.27 -4.05 -14.83
C PRO A 46 -6.13 -3.25 -15.80
N LYS A 47 -7.29 -2.78 -15.32
CA LYS A 47 -8.23 -1.99 -16.12
C LYS A 47 -7.71 -0.57 -16.38
N ALA A 48 -7.09 0.03 -15.37
CA ALA A 48 -6.63 1.41 -15.40
C ALA A 48 -5.55 1.63 -14.33
N MET A 49 -4.84 2.74 -14.44
CA MET A 49 -3.94 3.26 -13.42
C MET A 49 -4.36 4.67 -13.02
N TYR A 50 -4.31 4.96 -11.72
CA TYR A 50 -4.53 6.30 -11.16
C TYR A 50 -3.35 6.69 -10.27
N ASN A 51 -2.94 7.96 -10.34
CA ASN A 51 -2.04 8.52 -9.33
C ASN A 51 -2.90 9.01 -8.16
N VAL A 52 -2.79 8.35 -7.01
CA VAL A 52 -3.64 8.60 -5.85
C VAL A 52 -2.79 9.23 -4.74
N ASP A 53 -3.27 10.33 -4.16
CA ASP A 53 -2.72 10.87 -2.92
C ASP A 53 -3.10 9.97 -1.75
N VAL A 54 -2.11 9.37 -1.11
CA VAL A 54 -2.30 8.46 0.02
C VAL A 54 -1.59 9.03 1.25
N VAL A 55 -2.25 8.91 2.40
CA VAL A 55 -1.67 9.21 3.72
C VAL A 55 -1.63 7.92 4.52
N VAL A 56 -0.43 7.47 4.88
CA VAL A 56 -0.20 6.22 5.62
C VAL A 56 0.83 6.49 6.70
N TYR A 57 0.51 6.28 7.99
CA TYR A 57 1.39 6.62 9.13
C TYR A 57 1.97 8.04 9.02
N ASP A 58 1.10 9.02 8.76
CA ASP A 58 1.42 10.43 8.49
C ASP A 58 2.37 10.70 7.30
N CYS A 59 2.75 9.66 6.55
CA CYS A 59 3.52 9.79 5.33
C CYS A 59 2.57 10.09 4.16
N LYS A 60 2.67 11.31 3.63
CA LYS A 60 1.94 11.74 2.43
C LYS A 60 2.74 11.43 1.18
N MET A 61 2.14 10.74 0.22
CA MET A 61 2.76 10.47 -1.07
C MET A 61 1.73 10.22 -2.17
N VAL A 62 2.14 10.49 -3.41
CA VAL A 62 1.40 10.07 -4.60
C VAL A 62 1.85 8.65 -4.96
N VAL A 63 0.90 7.74 -5.09
CA VAL A 63 1.16 6.33 -5.45
C VAL A 63 0.42 5.99 -6.74
N PRO A 64 1.09 5.42 -7.75
CA PRO A 64 0.39 4.83 -8.89
C PRO A 64 -0.32 3.55 -8.44
N MET A 65 -1.66 3.56 -8.54
CA MET A 65 -2.54 2.47 -8.16
C MET A 65 -3.12 1.82 -9.40
N LEU A 66 -2.90 0.51 -9.56
CA LEU A 66 -3.47 -0.30 -10.64
C LEU A 66 -4.84 -0.85 -10.22
N VAL A 67 -5.86 -0.69 -11.04
CA VAL A 67 -7.19 -1.27 -10.77
C VAL A 67 -7.22 -2.72 -11.25
N VAL A 68 -7.30 -3.66 -10.32
CA VAL A 68 -7.19 -5.10 -10.58
C VAL A 68 -8.57 -5.75 -10.49
N PRO A 69 -9.10 -6.29 -11.62
CA PRO A 69 -10.37 -6.99 -11.61
C PRO A 69 -10.36 -8.20 -10.68
N GLY A 70 -11.44 -8.37 -9.90
CA GLY A 70 -11.59 -9.50 -8.97
C GLY A 70 -10.71 -9.44 -7.71
N GLN A 71 -9.99 -8.34 -7.47
CA GLN A 71 -9.30 -8.12 -6.20
C GLN A 71 -10.31 -7.99 -5.05
N THR A 72 -10.08 -8.73 -3.97
CA THR A 72 -10.96 -8.75 -2.79
C THR A 72 -10.71 -7.61 -1.82
N ASP A 73 -9.44 -7.29 -1.56
CA ASP A 73 -9.06 -6.15 -0.74
C ASP A 73 -9.31 -4.84 -1.48
N ASP A 74 -9.86 -3.83 -0.81
CA ASP A 74 -10.09 -2.53 -1.46
C ASP A 74 -8.81 -1.88 -1.95
N MET A 75 -7.74 -1.98 -1.16
CA MET A 75 -6.44 -1.40 -1.47
C MET A 75 -5.32 -2.32 -0.99
N ILE A 76 -4.35 -2.58 -1.86
CA ILE A 76 -3.08 -3.23 -1.51
C ILE A 76 -1.96 -2.21 -1.67
N LEU A 77 -1.22 -1.96 -0.59
CA LEU A 77 0.03 -1.19 -0.63
C LEU A 77 1.19 -2.16 -0.81
N GLY A 78 1.73 -2.18 -2.03
CA GLY A 78 2.88 -2.99 -2.39
C GLY A 78 4.22 -2.41 -1.90
N SER A 79 5.26 -3.20 -2.11
CA SER A 79 6.64 -2.88 -1.76
C SER A 79 7.15 -1.56 -2.36
N ASN A 80 6.60 -1.10 -3.49
CA ASN A 80 6.94 0.21 -4.08
C ASN A 80 6.56 1.38 -3.15
N ALA A 81 5.38 1.34 -2.51
CA ALA A 81 4.97 2.37 -1.54
C ALA A 81 5.59 2.11 -0.16
N ILE A 82 5.63 0.85 0.28
CA ILE A 82 6.21 0.48 1.59
C ILE A 82 7.65 0.97 1.75
N LYS A 83 8.50 0.75 0.73
CA LYS A 83 9.89 1.23 0.74
C LYS A 83 9.93 2.74 0.92
N LYS A 84 9.02 3.47 0.27
CA LYS A 84 8.96 4.93 0.37
C LYS A 84 8.51 5.39 1.76
N ILE A 85 7.50 4.73 2.32
CA ILE A 85 7.04 4.98 3.70
C ILE A 85 8.22 4.82 4.66
N LEU A 86 8.98 3.72 4.56
CA LEU A 86 10.13 3.47 5.41
C LEU A 86 11.23 4.53 5.28
N GLU A 87 11.53 4.98 4.07
CA GLU A 87 12.47 6.08 3.84
C GLU A 87 12.03 7.37 4.51
N LEU A 88 10.73 7.68 4.49
CA LEU A 88 10.18 8.88 5.09
C LEU A 88 10.18 8.78 6.61
N MET A 89 9.74 7.65 7.17
CA MET A 89 9.75 7.40 8.61
C MET A 89 11.15 7.45 9.20
N ARG A 90 12.17 6.88 8.53
CA ARG A 90 13.57 6.90 9.00
C ARG A 90 14.14 8.31 9.24
N LYS A 91 13.52 9.34 8.68
CA LYS A 91 13.93 10.74 8.84
C LYS A 91 13.33 11.40 10.09
N THR A 92 12.43 10.72 10.80
CA THR A 92 11.80 11.25 12.01
C THR A 92 12.44 10.66 13.27
N ASP A 93 12.51 11.46 14.32
CA ASP A 93 12.99 10.99 15.63
C ASP A 93 12.04 9.94 16.23
N SER A 94 10.75 10.01 15.89
CA SER A 94 9.73 9.05 16.32
C SER A 94 10.04 7.63 15.85
N TYR A 95 10.55 7.45 14.63
CA TYR A 95 10.98 6.16 14.11
C TYR A 95 12.08 5.55 14.97
N TRP A 96 13.13 6.32 15.24
CA TRP A 96 14.27 5.81 16.01
C TRP A 96 13.91 5.53 17.46
N ARG A 97 13.02 6.34 18.05
CA ARG A 97 12.45 6.06 19.38
C ARG A 97 11.69 4.74 19.40
N LEU A 98 10.78 4.54 18.45
CA LEU A 98 9.98 3.32 18.34
C LEU A 98 10.84 2.06 18.14
N VAL A 99 11.89 2.14 17.31
CA VAL A 99 12.81 1.02 17.07
C VAL A 99 13.71 0.74 18.28
N SER A 100 13.97 1.75 19.12
CA SER A 100 14.85 1.64 20.29
C SER A 100 14.10 1.30 21.58
N GLU A 101 12.77 1.44 21.59
CA GLU A 101 11.95 1.16 22.78
C GLU A 101 11.79 -0.36 22.99
N PRO A 102 12.10 -0.86 24.19
CA PRO A 102 11.73 -2.22 24.56
C PRO A 102 10.21 -2.26 24.67
N SER A 103 9.58 -3.02 23.78
CA SER A 103 8.16 -3.35 23.64
C SER A 103 7.28 -2.88 24.82
N GLY A 104 6.76 -1.65 24.79
CA GLY A 104 5.92 -1.22 25.92
C GLY A 104 5.34 0.18 25.98
N GLY A 105 5.61 1.11 25.06
CA GLY A 105 5.25 2.52 25.30
C GLY A 105 4.71 3.36 24.14
N SER A 106 4.82 2.94 22.88
CA SER A 106 4.53 3.82 21.74
C SER A 106 3.45 3.30 20.78
N ASP A 107 3.05 4.20 19.88
CA ASP A 107 1.99 4.10 18.88
C ASP A 107 1.83 2.68 18.29
N GLU A 108 0.74 2.02 18.69
CA GLU A 108 0.44 0.61 18.40
C GLU A 108 0.44 0.34 16.89
N ASP A 109 -0.01 1.33 16.10
CA ASP A 109 -0.07 1.29 14.65
C ASP A 109 1.31 1.25 13.99
N CYS A 110 2.27 2.03 14.49
CA CYS A 110 3.64 2.00 13.98
C CYS A 110 4.37 0.71 14.38
N HIS A 111 4.18 0.21 15.61
CA HIS A 111 4.71 -1.09 16.02
C HIS A 111 4.18 -2.23 15.16
N ARG A 112 2.89 -2.19 14.83
CA ARG A 112 2.23 -3.14 13.94
C ARG A 112 2.83 -3.08 12.53
N PHE A 113 3.06 -1.89 12.00
CA PHE A 113 3.74 -1.73 10.70
C PHE A 113 5.14 -2.34 10.68
N PHE A 114 5.98 -2.09 11.69
CA PHE A 114 7.29 -2.72 11.73
C PHE A 114 7.21 -4.23 11.87
N SER A 115 6.26 -4.73 12.65
CA SER A 115 6.04 -6.18 12.82
C SER A 115 5.60 -6.85 11.51
N LEU A 116 4.74 -6.19 10.74
CA LEU A 116 4.36 -6.61 9.38
C LEU A 116 5.56 -6.65 8.42
N LEU A 117 6.53 -5.75 8.60
CA LEU A 117 7.73 -5.69 7.76
C LEU A 117 8.81 -6.70 8.16
N SER A 118 8.93 -7.02 9.45
CA SER A 118 9.85 -8.03 9.95
C SER A 118 9.28 -9.46 9.90
N ASN A 119 8.05 -9.65 9.41
CA ASN A 119 7.31 -10.92 9.50
C ASN A 119 7.27 -11.48 10.93
N THR A 120 7.17 -10.60 11.93
CA THR A 120 7.14 -10.99 13.35
C THR A 120 5.74 -10.94 13.94
N GLU A 121 4.72 -10.58 13.17
CA GLU A 121 3.33 -10.76 13.61
C GLU A 121 3.03 -12.26 13.79
N VAL A 122 2.54 -12.63 14.97
CA VAL A 122 2.01 -13.96 15.26
C VAL A 122 0.51 -13.88 15.05
N GLU A 123 0.00 -14.52 14.00
CA GLU A 123 -1.45 -14.76 13.86
C GLU A 123 -1.94 -15.47 15.12
N ARG A 124 -2.90 -14.85 15.82
CA ARG A 124 -3.62 -15.46 16.94
C ARG A 124 -4.97 -15.98 16.50
#